data_AF-A0A0B8QTY9-F1
#
_entry.id   AF-A0A0B8QTY9-F1
#
_cell.length_a   1.000
_cell.length_b   1.000
_cell.length_c   1.000
_cell.angle_alpha   90.00
_cell.angle_beta   90.00
_cell.angle_gamma   90.00
#
_symmetry.space_group_name_H-M   'P 1'
#
loop_
_entity.id
_entity.type
_entity.pdbx_description
1 polymer ?
#
loop_
_entity_poly.entity_id
_entity_poly.type
_entity_poly.pdbx_seq_one_letter_code
_entity_poly.pdbx_strand_id
1 'polypeptide(L)' 'MSAPYKKPTVINVFRDGFSQEIDVVTLAIQMGVVKKINEWYLFNDQKLGRGIFNVKEYLASHQSVFETLKHLTRESLQFY' A
#
# COMPACT_ATOMS: atom_id res chain seq x y z
N MET A 1 12.33 15.97 -10.56
CA MET A 1 13.55 15.15 -10.77
C MET A 1 14.08 14.78 -9.40
N SER A 2 14.33 13.49 -9.15
CA SER A 2 14.82 12.99 -7.85
C SER A 2 16.32 12.72 -7.91
N ALA A 3 16.95 12.67 -6.73
CA ALA A 3 18.36 12.31 -6.58
C ALA A 3 18.64 10.94 -7.25
N PRO A 4 19.77 10.80 -7.98
CA PRO A 4 20.14 9.55 -8.62
C PRO A 4 20.32 8.44 -7.56
N TYR A 5 20.19 7.18 -7.98
CA TYR A 5 20.41 5.97 -7.17
C TYR A 5 19.29 5.55 -6.18
N LYS A 6 18.09 6.15 -6.24
CA LYS A 6 16.92 5.58 -5.55
C LYS A 6 16.54 4.23 -6.15
N LYS A 7 16.43 3.19 -5.31
CA LYS A 7 16.03 1.84 -5.72
C LYS A 7 14.60 1.55 -5.23
N PRO A 8 13.66 1.19 -6.12
CA PRO A 8 12.36 0.68 -5.69
C PRO A 8 12.47 -0.80 -5.33
N THR A 9 11.69 -1.22 -4.34
CA THR A 9 11.40 -2.63 -4.08
C THR A 9 9.95 -2.87 -4.46
N VAL A 10 9.71 -3.80 -5.37
CA VAL A 10 8.37 -4.16 -5.85
C VAL A 10 8.16 -5.66 -5.71
N ILE A 11 6.91 -6.07 -5.50
CA ILE A 11 6.55 -7.47 -5.39
C ILE A 11 5.99 -7.94 -6.74
N ASN A 12 6.65 -8.94 -7.34
CA ASN A 12 6.14 -9.63 -8.53
C ASN A 12 5.27 -10.82 -8.11
N VAL A 13 3.98 -10.73 -8.39
CA VAL A 13 3.01 -11.79 -8.13
C VAL A 13 2.92 -12.65 -9.39
N PHE A 14 3.16 -13.95 -9.26
CA PHE A 14 3.11 -14.87 -10.41
C PHE A 14 1.74 -14.80 -11.11
N ARG A 15 1.74 -14.60 -12.44
CA ARG A 15 0.58 -14.37 -13.33
C ARG A 15 -0.10 -13.01 -13.24
N ASP A 16 0.07 -12.26 -12.15
CA ASP A 16 -0.50 -10.92 -11.99
C ASP A 16 0.51 -9.81 -12.34
N GLY A 17 1.82 -10.11 -12.30
CA GLY A 17 2.88 -9.14 -12.50
C GLY A 17 3.11 -8.26 -11.26
N PHE A 18 3.45 -6.98 -11.49
CA PHE A 18 3.61 -6.02 -10.39
C PHE A 18 2.24 -5.57 -9.89
N SER A 19 1.95 -5.80 -8.61
CA SER A 19 0.68 -5.38 -8.00
C SER A 19 0.81 -3.99 -7.39
N GLN A 20 0.06 -3.05 -7.96
CA GLN A 20 0.02 -1.66 -7.47
C GLN A 20 -0.59 -1.58 -6.06
N GLU A 21 -1.55 -2.43 -5.74
CA GLU A 21 -2.21 -2.50 -4.44
C GLU A 21 -1.20 -2.86 -3.35
N ILE A 22 -0.36 -3.86 -3.63
CA ILE A 22 0.69 -4.30 -2.72
C ILE A 22 1.73 -3.19 -2.54
N ASP A 23 2.16 -2.54 -3.62
CA ASP A 23 3.14 -1.47 -3.56
C ASP A 23 2.62 -0.27 -2.74
N VAL A 24 1.38 0.17 -3.00
CA VAL A 24 0.74 1.27 -2.27
C VAL A 24 0.59 0.93 -0.79
N VAL A 25 0.11 -0.26 -0.44
CA VAL A 25 -0.04 -0.68 0.96
C VAL A 25 1.30 -0.75 1.66
N THR A 26 2.33 -1.26 0.98
CA THR A 26 3.68 -1.36 1.54
C THR A 26 4.23 0.02 1.87
N LEU A 27 4.09 0.99 0.95
CA LEU A 27 4.47 2.38 1.18
C LEU A 27 3.62 3.04 2.27
N ALA A 28 2.30 2.80 2.27
CA ALA A 28 1.38 3.35 3.26
C ALA A 28 1.73 2.89 4.69
N ILE A 29 2.22 1.67 4.86
CA ILE A 29 2.72 1.17 6.15
C ILE A 29 4.00 1.90 6.56
N GLN A 30 4.93 2.09 5.62
CA GLN A 30 6.18 2.81 5.89
C GLN A 30 5.91 4.27 6.30
N MET A 31 4.90 4.90 5.71
CA MET A 31 4.48 6.27 6.05
C MET A 31 3.56 6.35 7.28
N GLY A 32 3.17 5.22 7.87
CA GLY A 32 2.27 5.18 9.04
C GLY A 32 0.80 5.43 8.74
N VAL A 33 0.42 5.56 7.45
CA VAL A 33 -0.97 5.70 7.00
C VAL A 33 -1.77 4.41 7.25
N VAL A 34 -1.13 3.25 7.07
CA VAL A 34 -1.70 1.93 7.38
C VAL A 34 -1.00 1.37 8.61
N LYS A 35 -1.79 0.93 9.59
CA LYS A 35 -1.29 0.25 10.78
C LYS A 35 -1.30 -1.25 10.57
N LYS A 36 -0.17 -1.91 10.84
CA LYS A 36 -0.08 -3.36 10.90
C LYS A 36 -0.09 -3.82 12.36
N ILE A 37 -1.14 -4.52 12.77
CA ILE A 37 -1.28 -5.08 14.12
C ILE A 37 -1.32 -6.59 13.99
N ASN A 38 -0.26 -7.28 14.41
CA ASN A 38 -0.05 -8.70 14.13
C ASN A 38 -0.14 -8.99 12.62
N GLU A 39 -1.10 -9.81 12.21
CA GLU A 39 -1.39 -10.12 10.81
C GLU A 39 -2.42 -9.18 10.16
N TRP A 40 -3.04 -8.29 10.93
CA TRP A 40 -4.09 -7.39 10.45
C TRP A 40 -3.55 -6.07 9.94
N TYR A 41 -4.14 -5.59 8.85
CA TYR A 41 -3.87 -4.30 8.23
C TYR A 41 -5.08 -3.40 8.44
N LEU A 42 -4.85 -2.22 9.02
CA LEU A 42 -5.89 -1.27 9.37
C LEU A 42 -5.62 0.09 8.72
N PHE A 43 -6.67 0.70 8.18
CA PHE A 43 -6.66 2.05 7.64
C PHE A 43 -7.84 2.81 8.25
N ASN A 44 -7.58 3.94 8.93
CA ASN A 44 -8.61 4.72 9.64
C ASN A 44 -9.53 3.85 10.52
N ASP A 45 -8.93 2.94 11.31
CA ASP A 45 -9.60 1.96 12.17
C ASP A 45 -10.48 0.91 11.46
N GLN A 46 -10.57 0.96 10.12
CA GLN A 46 -11.17 -0.07 9.29
C GLN A 46 -10.17 -1.19 9.01
N LYS A 47 -10.61 -2.45 9.17
CA LYS A 47 -9.81 -3.62 8.81
C LYS A 47 -9.83 -3.82 7.29
N LEU A 48 -8.67 -3.70 6.66
CA LEU A 48 -8.49 -3.98 5.23
C LEU A 48 -8.36 -5.49 4.97
N GLY A 49 -7.75 -6.22 5.90
CA GLY A 49 -7.58 -7.67 5.76
C GLY A 49 -6.51 -8.25 6.68
N ARG A 50 -6.45 -9.59 6.72
CA ARG A 50 -5.40 -10.36 7.40
C ARG A 50 -4.40 -10.89 6.39
N GLY A 51 -3.16 -10.39 6.41
CA GLY A 51 -2.14 -10.72 5.41
C GLY A 51 -2.25 -9.89 4.12
N ILE A 52 -1.10 -9.66 3.47
CA ILE A 52 -0.98 -8.69 2.37
C ILE A 52 -1.80 -9.07 1.12
N PHE A 53 -1.94 -10.36 0.81
CA PHE A 53 -2.74 -10.79 -0.33
C PHE A 53 -4.24 -10.56 -0.12
N ASN A 54 -4.75 -10.74 1.11
CA ASN A 54 -6.14 -10.41 1.41
C ASN A 54 -6.39 -8.89 1.30
N VAL A 55 -5.40 -8.09 1.68
CA VAL A 55 -5.47 -6.63 1.50
C VAL A 55 -5.44 -6.25 0.02
N LYS A 56 -4.61 -6.91 -0.80
CA LYS A 56 -4.63 -6.75 -2.27
C LYS A 56 -6.04 -6.96 -2.82
N GLU A 57 -6.67 -8.10 -2.51
CA GLU A 57 -8.01 -8.42 -3.00
C GLU A 57 -9.08 -7.43 -2.48
N TYR A 58 -8.93 -6.97 -1.23
CA TYR A 58 -9.80 -5.93 -0.67
C TYR A 58 -9.69 -4.62 -1.45
N LEU A 59 -8.47 -4.15 -1.73
CA LEU A 59 -8.25 -2.89 -2.43
C LEU A 59 -8.64 -2.98 -3.91
N ALA A 60 -8.41 -4.12 -4.55
CA ALA A 60 -8.86 -4.39 -5.92
C ALA A 60 -10.40 -4.37 -6.05
N SER A 61 -11.11 -4.79 -5.01
CA SER A 61 -12.58 -4.73 -4.96
C SER A 61 -13.14 -3.40 -4.46
N HIS A 62 -12.33 -2.57 -3.78
CA HIS A 62 -12.74 -1.31 -3.17
C HIS A 62 -11.88 -0.14 -3.70
N GLN A 63 -12.05 0.17 -4.99
CA GLN A 63 -11.25 1.19 -5.69
C GLN A 63 -11.28 2.56 -5.00
N SER A 64 -12.41 2.97 -4.38
CA SER A 64 -12.52 4.24 -3.65
C SER A 64 -11.56 4.31 -2.46
N VAL A 65 -11.42 3.21 -1.71
CA VAL A 65 -10.49 3.10 -0.59
C VAL A 65 -9.06 3.09 -1.11
N PHE A 66 -8.79 2.35 -2.18
CA PHE A 66 -7.48 2.32 -2.81
C PHE A 66 -7.00 3.69 -3.29
N GLU A 67 -7.83 4.45 -4.01
CA GLU A 67 -7.47 5.79 -4.48
C GLU A 67 -7.24 6.76 -3.32
N THR A 68 -8.07 6.68 -2.27
CA THR A 68 -7.88 7.48 -1.05
C THR A 68 -6.54 7.16 -0.39
N LEU A 69 -6.24 5.86 -0.24
CA LEU A 69 -5.00 5.40 0.36
C LEU A 69 -3.78 5.84 -0.46
N LYS A 70 -3.85 5.69 -1.78
CA LYS A 70 -2.81 6.11 -2.72
C LYS A 70 -2.57 7.62 -2.67
N HIS A 71 -3.63 8.42 -2.57
CA HIS A 71 -3.53 9.88 -2.42
C HIS A 71 -2.77 10.25 -1.15
N LEU A 72 -3.23 9.77 0.02
CA LEU A 72 -2.61 10.05 1.32
C LEU A 72 -1.17 9.57 1.39
N THR A 73 -0.87 8.40 0.80
CA THR A 73 0.49 7.87 0.73
C THR A 73 1.39 8.76 -0.11
N ARG A 74 0.89 9.27 -1.25
CA ARG A 74 1.64 10.17 -2.12
C ARG A 74 1.91 11.52 -1.45
N GLU A 75 0.92 12.07 -0.74
CA GLU A 75 1.09 13.29 0.05
C GLU A 75 2.14 13.09 1.15
N SER A 76 2.07 11.98 1.88
CA SER A 76 3.04 11.65 2.93
C SER A 76 4.48 11.54 2.40
N LEU A 77 4.65 11.02 1.17
CA LEU A 77 5.94 10.94 0.48
C LEU A 77 6.48 12.31 0.02
N GLN A 78 5.64 13.33 -0.16
CA GLN A 78 6.09 14.67 -0.54
C GLN A 78 6.73 15.42 0.64
N PHE A 79 6.44 14.99 1.87
CA PHE A 79 7.01 15.55 3.09
C PHE A 79 8.30 14.84 3.55
N TYR A 80 8.84 13.90 2.74
CA TYR A 80 10.06 13.14 3.00
C TYR A 80 11.14 13.45 1.96
#